data_AF-A0A0N4VNC1-F1
#
_entry.id   AF-A0A0N4VNC1-F1
#
_cell.length_a   1.000
_cell.length_b   1.000
_cell.length_c   1.000
_cell.angle_alpha   90.00
_cell.angle_beta   90.00
_cell.angle_gamma   90.00
#
_symmetry.space_group_name_H-M   'P 1'
#
loop_
_entity.id
_entity.type
_entity.pdbx_description
1 polymer ?
#
loop_
_entity_poly.entity_id
_entity_poly.type
_entity_poly.pdbx_seq_one_letter_code
_entity_poly.pdbx_strand_id
1 'polypeptide(L)'
;MLFVCGLSAVLMWTIPFTKLLGSQLMFALWVCMMFSCIGSVYTLLPYATNKCFGKTHFGVLYGGVQIALTVAGVGAALLTEFILPLSSFETLFCVVGMFPVFSLIFTILLSRTKYGRTTFQAIRQ
;
A
#
# COMPACT_ATOMS: atom_id res chain seq x y z
N MET A 1 7.70 5.41 0.16
CA MET A 1 7.16 4.11 -0.27
C MET A 1 7.59 2.98 0.65
N LEU A 2 8.89 2.64 0.77
CA LEU A 2 9.35 1.54 1.66
C LEU A 2 8.79 1.60 3.08
N PHE A 3 8.92 2.76 3.75
CA PHE A 3 8.41 2.95 5.11
C PHE A 3 6.89 2.72 5.19
N VAL A 4 6.14 3.26 4.23
CA VAL A 4 4.67 3.15 4.21
C VAL A 4 4.22 1.72 3.96
N CYS A 5 4.87 1.00 3.04
CA CYS A 5 4.57 -0.41 2.76
C CYS A 5 4.93 -1.35 3.93
N GLY A 6 6.04 -1.07 4.63
CA GLY A 6 6.43 -1.83 5.81
C GLY A 6 5.49 -1.59 6.97
N LEU A 7 5.14 -0.33 7.23
CA LEU A 7 4.18 0.03 8.26
C LEU A 7 2.81 -0.58 7.97
N SER A 8 2.30 -0.46 6.74
CA SER A 8 1.00 -1.05 6.38
C SER A 8 0.97 -2.58 6.48
N ALA A 9 2.05 -3.27 6.10
CA ALA A 9 2.15 -4.72 6.26
C ALA A 9 2.10 -5.15 7.74
N VAL A 10 2.89 -4.50 8.60
CA VAL A 10 2.93 -4.80 10.03
C VAL A 10 1.57 -4.54 10.67
N LEU A 11 0.94 -3.41 10.35
CA LEU A 11 -0.38 -3.10 10.89
C LEU A 11 -1.44 -4.11 10.44
N MET A 12 -1.46 -4.54 9.17
CA MET A 12 -2.46 -5.52 8.70
C MET A 12 -2.31 -6.88 9.38
N TRP A 13 -1.08 -7.35 9.58
CA TRP A 13 -0.85 -8.62 10.27
C TRP A 13 -1.15 -8.56 11.77
N THR A 14 -0.99 -7.40 12.39
CA THR A 14 -1.21 -7.23 13.84
C THR A 14 -2.66 -6.87 14.20
N ILE A 15 -3.51 -6.50 13.24
CA ILE A 15 -4.97 -6.31 13.43
C ILE A 15 -5.65 -7.50 14.13
N PRO A 16 -5.53 -8.77 13.69
CA PRO A 16 -6.17 -9.89 14.38
C PRO A 16 -5.69 -10.04 15.83
N PHE A 17 -4.44 -9.68 16.12
CA PHE A 17 -3.91 -9.70 17.49
C PHE A 17 -4.54 -8.61 18.39
N THR A 18 -4.85 -7.44 17.83
CA THR A 18 -5.56 -6.38 18.58
C THR A 18 -6.99 -6.76 18.98
N LYS A 19 -7.65 -7.65 18.19
CA LYS A 19 -8.95 -8.23 18.57
C LYS A 19 -8.85 -9.14 19.80
N LEU A 20 -7.78 -9.92 19.92
CA LEU A 20 -7.52 -10.80 21.06
C LEU A 20 -7.38 -10.05 22.39
N LEU A 21 -6.87 -8.81 22.34
CA LEU A 21 -6.70 -7.94 23.50
C LEU A 21 -7.99 -7.23 23.94
N GLY A 22 -9.07 -7.29 23.14
CA GLY A 22 -10.40 -6.78 23.51
C GLY A 22 -10.54 -5.26 23.67
N SER A 23 -9.50 -4.47 23.39
CA SER A 23 -9.51 -3.01 23.59
C SER A 23 -9.95 -2.26 22.33
N GLN A 24 -11.11 -1.59 22.41
CA GLN A 24 -11.68 -0.81 21.31
C GLN A 24 -10.78 0.37 20.88
N LEU A 25 -10.06 0.99 21.82
CA LEU A 25 -9.13 2.08 21.56
C LEU A 25 -7.94 1.63 20.70
N MET A 26 -7.40 0.44 20.97
CA MET A 26 -6.30 -0.12 20.17
C MET A 26 -6.74 -0.40 18.75
N PHE A 27 -7.94 -0.98 18.55
CA PHE A 27 -8.48 -1.21 17.21
C PHE A 27 -8.67 0.10 16.43
N ALA A 28 -9.24 1.13 17.07
CA ALA A 28 -9.43 2.43 16.45
C ALA A 28 -8.09 3.08 16.04
N LEU A 29 -7.07 3.04 16.89
CA LEU A 29 -5.74 3.56 16.59
C LEU A 29 -5.10 2.85 15.39
N TRP A 30 -5.23 1.52 15.30
CA TRP A 30 -4.71 0.73 14.18
C TRP A 30 -5.40 1.10 12.86
N VAL A 31 -6.73 1.24 12.87
CA VAL A 31 -7.50 1.64 11.69
C VAL A 31 -7.15 3.08 11.26
N CYS A 32 -6.97 4.01 12.20
CA CYS A 32 -6.53 5.36 11.89
C CYS A 32 -5.15 5.38 11.22
N MET A 33 -4.18 4.64 11.77
CA MET A 33 -2.84 4.50 11.20
C MET A 33 -2.87 3.88 9.80
N MET A 34 -3.71 2.85 9.57
CA MET A 34 -3.94 2.26 8.24
C MET A 34 -4.44 3.31 7.24
N PHE A 35 -5.43 4.12 7.63
CA PHE A 35 -5.95 5.20 6.78
C PHE A 35 -4.91 6.28 6.47
N SER A 36 -4.08 6.66 7.44
CA SER A 36 -2.97 7.58 7.21
C SER A 36 -1.93 7.04 6.22
N CYS A 37 -1.66 5.72 6.25
CA CYS A 37 -0.79 5.07 5.28
C CYS A 37 -1.36 5.17 3.87
N ILE A 38 -2.67 4.96 3.70
CA ILE A 38 -3.35 5.08 2.41
C ILE A 38 -3.18 6.50 1.84
N GLY A 39 -3.45 7.54 2.64
CA GLY A 39 -3.26 8.93 2.23
C GLY A 39 -1.82 9.24 1.80
N SER A 40 -0.84 8.68 2.53
CA SER A 40 0.58 8.84 2.20
C SER A 40 0.93 8.25 0.83
N VAL A 41 0.35 7.09 0.46
CA VAL A 41 0.57 6.49 -0.87
C VAL A 41 -0.01 7.38 -1.97
N TYR A 42 -1.23 7.91 -1.78
CA TYR A 42 -1.87 8.80 -2.75
C TYR A 42 -1.09 10.08 -3.01
N THR A 43 -0.39 10.63 -2.02
CA THR A 43 0.49 11.79 -2.23
C THR A 43 1.81 11.42 -2.89
N LEU A 44 2.37 10.24 -2.58
CA LEU A 44 3.66 9.80 -3.11
C LEU A 44 3.59 9.31 -4.57
N LEU A 45 2.45 8.79 -5.03
CA LEU A 45 2.24 8.33 -6.40
C LEU A 45 2.41 9.44 -7.46
N PRO A 46 1.73 10.60 -7.39
CA PRO A 46 1.94 11.68 -8.36
C PRO A 46 3.36 12.23 -8.29
N TYR A 47 3.95 12.32 -7.10
CA TYR A 47 5.35 12.72 -6.95
C TYR A 47 6.30 11.75 -7.69
N ALA A 48 6.12 10.44 -7.51
CA ALA A 48 6.91 9.41 -8.18
C ALA A 48 6.72 9.44 -9.70
N THR A 49 5.47 9.56 -10.18
CA THR A 49 5.17 9.62 -11.61
C THR A 49 5.81 10.84 -12.27
N ASN A 50 5.70 12.02 -11.66
CA ASN A 50 6.32 13.25 -12.17
C ASN A 50 7.86 13.13 -12.20
N LYS A 51 8.45 12.43 -11.23
CA LYS A 51 9.89 12.27 -11.15
C LYS A 51 10.45 11.25 -12.15
N CYS A 52 9.75 10.13 -12.37
CA CYS A 52 10.20 9.09 -13.28
C CYS A 52 9.98 9.45 -14.75
N PHE A 53 8.88 10.14 -15.07
CA PHE A 53 8.46 10.38 -16.46
C PHE A 53 8.45 11.87 -16.85
N GLY A 54 8.72 12.78 -15.92
CA GLY A 54 8.69 14.21 -16.17
C GLY A 54 7.26 14.78 -16.30
N LYS A 55 7.19 16.09 -16.60
CA LYS A 55 5.93 16.85 -16.64
C LYS A 55 5.16 16.72 -17.95
N THR A 56 5.82 16.32 -19.04
CA THR A 56 5.30 16.42 -20.42
C THR A 56 4.07 15.54 -20.68
N HIS A 57 3.97 14.38 -20.03
CA HIS A 57 2.82 13.46 -20.14
C HIS A 57 2.26 13.04 -18.78
N PHE A 58 2.42 13.89 -17.76
CA PHE A 58 2.08 13.57 -16.38
C PHE A 58 0.62 13.11 -16.20
N GLY A 59 -0.33 13.82 -16.82
CA GLY A 59 -1.76 13.53 -16.67
C GLY A 59 -2.16 12.15 -17.20
N VAL A 60 -1.61 11.73 -18.35
CA VAL A 60 -1.91 10.42 -18.96
C VAL A 60 -1.30 9.29 -18.14
N LEU A 61 -0.03 9.44 -17.73
CA LEU A 61 0.67 8.44 -16.91
C LEU A 61 0.06 8.31 -15.52
N TYR A 62 -0.22 9.42 -14.85
CA TYR A 62 -0.87 9.41 -13.53
C TYR A 62 -2.31 8.89 -13.63
N GLY A 63 -3.05 9.26 -14.68
CA GLY A 63 -4.37 8.70 -14.98
C GLY A 63 -4.33 7.18 -15.14
N GLY A 64 -3.32 6.63 -15.83
CA GLY A 64 -3.10 5.19 -15.94
C GLY A 64 -2.87 4.51 -14.58
N VAL A 65 -2.08 5.13 -13.70
CA VAL A 65 -1.88 4.66 -12.32
C VAL A 65 -3.19 4.66 -11.53
N GLN A 66 -4.03 5.69 -11.70
CA GLN A 66 -5.33 5.79 -11.05
C GLN A 66 -6.32 4.72 -11.55
N ILE A 67 -6.30 4.40 -12.85
CA ILE A 67 -7.11 3.30 -13.40
C ILE A 67 -6.68 1.96 -12.80
N ALA A 68 -5.37 1.72 -12.68
CA ALA A 68 -4.86 0.51 -12.05
C ALA A 68 -5.30 0.37 -10.58
N LEU A 69 -5.35 1.47 -9.83
CA LEU A 69 -5.89 1.49 -8.46
C LEU A 69 -7.37 1.10 -8.42
N THR A 70 -8.19 1.61 -9.36
CA THR A 70 -9.60 1.23 -9.45
C THR A 70 -9.77 -0.25 -9.75
N VAL A 71 -9.00 -0.80 -10.69
CA VAL A 71 -9.02 -2.23 -11.03
C VAL A 71 -8.61 -3.09 -9.83
N ALA A 72 -7.57 -2.67 -9.09
CA ALA A 72 -7.16 -3.34 -7.86
C ALA A 72 -8.25 -3.29 -6.77
N GLY A 73 -8.97 -2.17 -6.66
CA GLY A 73 -10.10 -2.01 -5.74
C GLY A 73 -11.26 -2.96 -6.04
N VAL A 74 -11.62 -3.10 -7.32
CA VAL A 74 -12.63 -4.09 -7.75
C VAL A 74 -12.17 -5.51 -7.43
N GLY A 75 -10.91 -5.84 -7.71
CA GLY A 75 -10.32 -7.14 -7.37
C GLY A 75 -10.36 -7.43 -5.86
N ALA A 76 -10.05 -6.44 -5.02
CA ALA A 76 -10.12 -6.57 -3.58
C ALA A 76 -11.56 -6.76 -3.07
N ALA A 77 -12.55 -6.07 -3.67
CA ALA A 77 -13.96 -6.24 -3.34
C ALA A 77 -14.45 -7.66 -3.67
N LEU A 78 -14.14 -8.15 -4.87
CA LEU A 78 -14.46 -9.53 -5.28
C LEU A 78 -13.79 -10.54 -4.35
N LEU A 79 -12.50 -10.37 -4.05
CA LEU A 79 -11.77 -11.23 -3.13
C LEU A 79 -12.43 -11.29 -1.76
N THR A 80 -12.91 -10.15 -1.27
CA THR A 80 -13.64 -10.05 0.00
C THR A 80 -14.96 -10.81 -0.05
N GLU A 81 -15.72 -10.67 -1.14
CA GLU A 81 -16.99 -11.39 -1.35
C GLU A 81 -16.82 -12.91 -1.39
N PHE A 82 -15.72 -13.43 -1.94
CA PHE A 82 -15.45 -14.87 -1.98
C PHE A 82 -14.86 -15.42 -0.67
N ILE A 83 -14.09 -14.62 0.09
CA ILE A 83 -13.43 -15.08 1.32
C ILE A 83 -14.35 -15.02 2.53
N LEU A 84 -15.19 -13.99 2.68
CA LEU A 84 -16.12 -13.87 3.81
C LEU A 84 -17.06 -15.07 4.02
N PRO A 85 -17.67 -15.67 2.98
CA PRO A 85 -18.55 -16.82 3.17
C PRO A 85 -17.80 -18.12 3.54
N LEU A 86 -16.49 -18.19 3.28
CA LEU A 86 -15.66 -19.37 3.56
C LEU A 86 -14.84 -19.23 4.85
N SER A 87 -14.57 -18.00 5.32
CA SER A 87 -13.66 -17.74 6.44
C SER A 87 -13.98 -16.46 7.20
N SER A 88 -13.51 -16.38 8.46
CA SER A 88 -13.65 -15.19 9.30
C SER A 88 -12.79 -14.01 8.79
N PHE A 89 -13.14 -12.79 9.22
CA PHE A 89 -12.43 -11.54 8.87
C PHE A 89 -10.92 -11.57 9.13
N GLU A 90 -10.44 -12.39 10.07
CA GLU A 90 -9.02 -12.52 10.39
C GLU A 90 -8.21 -13.07 9.21
N THR A 91 -8.75 -14.08 8.52
CA THR A 91 -8.15 -14.65 7.32
C THR A 91 -8.09 -13.62 6.20
N LEU A 92 -9.14 -12.79 6.06
CA LEU A 92 -9.16 -11.71 5.08
C LEU A 92 -8.02 -10.71 5.34
N PHE A 93 -7.83 -10.27 6.58
CA PHE A 93 -6.74 -9.34 6.92
C PHE A 93 -5.35 -9.96 6.69
N CYS A 94 -5.17 -11.25 6.97
CA CYS A 94 -3.93 -11.98 6.65
C CYS A 94 -3.67 -12.03 5.14
N VAL A 95 -4.69 -12.40 4.34
CA VAL A 95 -4.56 -12.51 2.88
C VAL A 95 -4.29 -11.14 2.26
N VAL A 96 -5.04 -10.11 2.64
CA VAL A 96 -4.84 -8.74 2.16
C VAL A 96 -3.50 -8.17 2.63
N GLY A 97 -3.05 -8.52 3.84
CA GLY A 97 -1.75 -8.14 4.40
C GLY A 97 -0.54 -8.65 3.62
N MET A 98 -0.69 -9.69 2.80
CA MET A 98 0.38 -10.17 1.93
C MET A 98 0.68 -9.21 0.76
N PHE A 99 -0.32 -8.50 0.24
CA PHE A 99 -0.14 -7.56 -0.87
C PHE A 99 0.86 -6.43 -0.59
N PRO A 100 0.81 -5.72 0.56
CA PRO A 100 1.82 -4.73 0.90
C PRO A 100 3.21 -5.35 1.16
N VAL A 101 3.29 -6.61 1.61
CA VAL A 101 4.57 -7.34 1.75
C VAL A 101 5.19 -7.60 0.38
N PHE A 102 4.42 -8.09 -0.59
CA PHE A 102 4.88 -8.24 -1.97
C PHE A 102 5.32 -6.89 -2.55
N SER A 103 4.51 -5.83 -2.35
CA SER A 103 4.86 -4.48 -2.77
C SER A 103 6.17 -3.99 -2.13
N LEU A 104 6.40 -4.29 -0.86
CA LEU A 104 7.65 -3.99 -0.17
C LEU A 104 8.84 -4.72 -0.79
N ILE A 105 8.71 -6.02 -1.07
CA ILE A 105 9.75 -6.81 -1.75
C ILE A 105 10.07 -6.20 -3.12
N PHE A 106 9.05 -5.91 -3.93
CA PHE A 106 9.23 -5.25 -5.23
C PHE A 106 9.90 -3.89 -5.09
N THR A 107 9.52 -3.09 -4.09
CA THR A 107 10.12 -1.78 -3.83
C THR A 107 11.59 -1.91 -3.42
N ILE A 108 11.95 -2.93 -2.62
CA ILE A 108 13.34 -3.21 -2.25
C ILE A 108 14.15 -3.61 -3.48
N LEU A 109 13.61 -4.52 -4.31
CA LEU A 109 14.27 -4.94 -5.55
C LEU A 109 14.48 -3.76 -6.50
N LEU A 110 13.45 -2.93 -6.71
CA LEU A 110 13.55 -1.72 -7.53
C LEU A 110 14.54 -0.71 -6.97
N SER A 111 14.62 -0.54 -5.65
CA SER A 111 15.60 0.35 -5.02
C SER A 111 17.06 -0.08 -5.25
N ARG A 112 17.30 -1.38 -5.51
CA ARG A 112 18.61 -1.93 -5.88
C ARG A 112 18.95 -1.72 -7.35
N THR A 113 17.95 -1.50 -8.22
CA THR A 113 18.19 -1.24 -9.65
C THR A 113 18.72 0.18 -9.89
N LYS A 114 19.39 0.36 -11.03
CA LYS A 114 20.06 1.62 -11.42
C LYS A 114 19.11 2.83 -11.39
N TYR A 115 17.83 2.64 -11.68
CA TYR A 115 16.78 3.66 -11.66
C TYR A 115 16.37 4.12 -10.24
N GLY A 116 16.47 3.23 -9.24
CA GLY A 116 16.23 3.58 -7.83
C GLY A 116 17.32 4.47 -7.23
N ARG A 117 18.60 4.24 -7.59
CA ARG A 117 19.75 5.03 -7.11
C ARG A 117 19.77 6.46 -7.64
N THR A 118 19.52 6.66 -8.94
CA THR A 118 19.47 8.00 -9.55
C THR A 118 18.38 8.87 -8.93
N THR A 119 17.23 8.25 -8.60
CA THR A 119 16.11 8.90 -7.93
C THR A 119 16.48 9.38 -6.52
N PHE A 120 17.31 8.63 -5.76
CA PHE A 120 17.72 9.04 -4.41
C PHE A 120 18.77 10.16 -4.43
N GLN A 121 19.68 10.16 -5.42
CA GLN A 121 20.70 11.21 -5.55
C GLN A 121 20.11 12.57 -5.98
N ALA A 122 19.07 12.58 -6.81
CA ALA A 122 18.37 13.81 -7.21
C ALA A 122 17.48 14.45 -6.11
N ILE A 123 17.35 13.83 -4.92
CA ILE A 123 16.67 14.43 -3.74
C ILE A 123 17.66 15.25 -2.90
N ARG A 124 18.97 15.00 -3.08
CA ARG A 124 20.04 15.67 -2.32
C ARG A 124 20.57 16.93 -3.00
N GLN A 125 20.06 17.29 -4.17
CA GLN A 125 20.36 18.53 -4.89
C GLN A 125 19.11 19.39 -4.93
#